data_AF-A0A101WUT3-F1
#
_entry.id   AF-A0A101WUT3-F1
#
_cell.length_a   1.000
_cell.length_b   1.000
_cell.length_c   1.000
_cell.angle_alpha   90.00
_cell.angle_beta   90.00
_cell.angle_gamma   90.00
#
_symmetry.space_group_name_H-M   'P 1'
#
loop_
_entity.id
_entity.type
_entity.pdbx_description
1 polymer ?
#
loop_
_entity_poly.entity_id
_entity_poly.type
_entity_poly.pdbx_seq_one_letter_code
_entity_poly.pdbx_strand_id
1 'polypeptide(L)'
;MVRLFLGGLFNELTQDTYRRWFVYQMRVSQTLLIASFASFIIGLVVLVLRRSLLHGDLMLGGLVLFYVGIMFSQHPGFTRVMPSPFASLLLGALSLAWFITYVLGLWFNWVWGLAFAVYYILLLIKGGLGRIPLYWPNTFFLSGLVSFAVAVYTGGLGLVTFPIASIVSLVRRVEGRQRPWYAIDLVYAVALPIMTYFIRNFITVALLSLLTFVVIGVPRGFGPGFKTIYSRAYPVGSSLARVTLVMAVILSLIGISVLDVLHLLFIGFIAVIMSVLCIPMLIPGILWFSMRFYGVVGYEIPTLLFISALLRALYFLASHVLVAASLLLVFIAYLEVAISYLSGKRVQVL
;
A
#
# COMPACT_ATOMS: atom_id res chain seq x y z
N MET A 1 7.57 19.01 -25.32
CA MET A 1 8.31 18.60 -24.10
C MET A 1 7.42 18.08 -22.97
N VAL A 2 6.44 18.84 -22.45
CA VAL A 2 5.57 18.41 -21.32
C VAL A 2 4.85 17.07 -21.53
N ARG A 3 4.46 16.77 -22.79
CA ARG A 3 3.84 15.48 -23.15
C ARG A 3 4.80 14.29 -23.05
N LEU A 4 6.07 14.51 -23.36
CA LEU A 4 7.13 13.51 -23.25
C LEU A 4 7.48 13.22 -21.79
N PHE A 5 7.54 14.26 -20.95
CA PHE A 5 7.96 14.13 -19.54
C PHE A 5 6.86 13.68 -18.60
N LEU A 6 5.59 13.97 -18.91
CA LEU A 6 4.48 13.72 -17.99
C LEU A 6 3.31 12.95 -18.63
N GLY A 7 3.40 12.51 -19.89
CA GLY A 7 2.32 11.78 -20.56
C GLY A 7 1.27 12.64 -21.27
N GLY A 8 0.04 12.16 -21.45
CA GLY A 8 -1.00 12.84 -22.22
C GLY A 8 -2.40 12.50 -21.69
N LEU A 9 -3.36 13.40 -21.90
CA LEU A 9 -4.74 13.13 -21.50
C LEU A 9 -5.38 12.11 -22.45
N PHE A 10 -6.35 11.33 -21.96
CA PHE A 10 -7.01 10.29 -22.75
C PHE A 10 -7.62 10.78 -24.06
N ASN A 11 -8.23 11.97 -24.04
CA ASN A 11 -8.85 12.60 -25.20
C ASN A 11 -7.83 13.13 -26.22
N GLU A 12 -6.54 13.17 -25.90
CA GLU A 12 -5.48 13.66 -26.79
C GLU A 12 -4.70 12.53 -27.46
N LEU A 13 -4.91 11.28 -27.05
CA LEU A 13 -4.11 10.13 -27.46
C LEU A 13 -4.86 9.26 -28.48
N THR A 14 -4.18 8.90 -29.57
CA THR A 14 -4.67 7.82 -30.44
C THR A 14 -4.64 6.49 -29.70
N GLN A 15 -5.51 5.56 -30.07
CA GLN A 15 -5.62 4.24 -29.44
C GLN A 15 -4.29 3.48 -29.45
N ASP A 16 -3.53 3.55 -30.54
CA ASP A 16 -2.22 2.89 -30.66
C ASP A 16 -1.17 3.51 -29.73
N THR A 17 -1.19 4.83 -29.57
CA THR A 17 -0.28 5.52 -28.66
C THR A 17 -0.60 5.18 -27.22
N TYR A 18 -1.89 5.21 -26.86
CA TYR A 18 -2.37 4.81 -25.55
C TYR A 18 -1.95 3.38 -25.21
N ARG A 19 -2.21 2.42 -26.10
CA ARG A 19 -1.87 1.01 -25.90
C ARG A 19 -0.38 0.80 -25.66
N ARG A 20 0.48 1.43 -26.48
CA ARG A 20 1.94 1.34 -26.29
C ARG A 20 2.36 1.89 -24.94
N TRP A 21 1.87 3.08 -24.56
CA TRP A 21 2.21 3.71 -23.30
C TRP A 21 1.74 2.88 -22.10
N PHE A 22 0.60 2.20 -22.26
CA PHE A 22 0.01 1.33 -21.25
C PHE A 22 0.89 0.13 -20.96
N VAL A 23 1.44 -0.50 -22.00
CA VAL A 23 2.40 -1.59 -21.79
C VAL A 23 3.57 -1.12 -20.94
N TYR A 24 4.19 0.04 -21.21
CA TYR A 24 5.32 0.54 -20.39
C TYR A 24 4.93 0.78 -18.93
N GLN A 25 3.82 1.47 -18.70
CA GLN A 25 3.32 1.73 -17.35
C GLN A 25 3.06 0.43 -16.57
N MET A 26 2.45 -0.56 -17.23
CA MET A 26 2.20 -1.87 -16.64
C MET A 26 3.48 -2.64 -16.37
N ARG A 27 4.46 -2.63 -17.29
CA ARG A 27 5.76 -3.27 -17.09
C ARG A 27 6.51 -2.68 -15.90
N VAL A 28 6.53 -1.36 -15.76
CA VAL A 28 7.15 -0.71 -14.59
C VAL A 28 6.44 -1.13 -13.30
N SER A 29 5.11 -1.13 -13.29
CA SER A 29 4.34 -1.59 -12.13
C SER A 29 4.65 -3.04 -11.76
N GLN A 30 4.75 -3.94 -12.75
CA GLN A 30 5.15 -5.33 -12.57
C GLN A 30 6.57 -5.44 -11.99
N THR A 31 7.53 -4.68 -12.50
CA THR A 31 8.91 -4.65 -11.98
C THR A 31 8.96 -4.24 -10.51
N LEU A 32 8.21 -3.20 -10.13
CA LEU A 32 8.15 -2.73 -8.74
C LEU A 32 7.51 -3.76 -7.81
N LEU A 33 6.45 -4.45 -8.27
CA LEU A 33 5.82 -5.54 -7.52
C LEU A 33 6.77 -6.75 -7.35
N ILE A 34 7.54 -7.10 -8.38
CA ILE A 34 8.55 -8.16 -8.31
C ILE A 34 9.65 -7.79 -7.32
N ALA A 35 10.17 -6.56 -7.39
CA ALA A 35 11.17 -6.07 -6.46
C ALA A 35 10.65 -6.04 -5.01
N SER A 36 9.40 -5.62 -4.81
CA SER A 36 8.71 -5.67 -3.51
C SER A 36 8.64 -7.10 -2.97
N PHE A 37 8.19 -8.05 -3.79
CA PHE A 37 8.09 -9.46 -3.42
C PHE A 37 9.45 -10.07 -3.08
N ALA A 38 10.47 -9.81 -3.90
CA ALA A 38 11.85 -10.22 -3.61
C ALA A 38 12.33 -9.63 -2.29
N SER A 39 12.03 -8.36 -2.00
CA SER A 39 12.37 -7.71 -0.74
C SER A 39 11.74 -8.40 0.47
N PHE A 40 10.47 -8.79 0.38
CA PHE A 40 9.81 -9.53 1.46
C PHE A 40 10.43 -10.92 1.70
N ILE A 41 10.74 -11.66 0.63
CA ILE A 41 11.41 -12.96 0.77
C ILE A 41 12.81 -12.79 1.40
N ILE A 42 13.62 -11.88 0.85
CA ILE A 42 14.98 -11.65 1.35
C ILE A 42 14.92 -11.17 2.80
N GLY A 43 14.00 -10.29 3.14
CA GLY A 43 13.89 -9.79 4.50
C GLY A 43 13.47 -10.86 5.50
N LEU A 44 12.67 -11.86 5.11
CA LEU A 44 12.41 -13.05 5.95
C LEU A 44 13.69 -13.87 6.17
N VAL A 45 14.50 -14.11 5.13
CA VAL A 45 15.79 -14.82 5.24
C VAL A 45 16.76 -14.07 6.15
N VAL A 46 16.85 -12.75 5.97
CA VAL A 46 17.71 -11.85 6.76
C VAL A 46 17.30 -11.82 8.24
N LEU A 47 16.01 -11.96 8.56
CA LEU A 47 15.53 -12.10 9.93
C LEU A 47 16.07 -13.38 10.59
N VAL A 48 16.09 -14.50 9.87
CA VAL A 48 16.69 -15.77 10.34
C VAL A 48 18.17 -15.60 10.64
N LEU A 49 18.88 -14.80 9.84
CA LEU A 49 20.29 -14.44 10.04
C LEU A 49 20.51 -13.39 11.15
N ARG A 50 19.48 -13.07 11.95
CA ARG A 50 19.50 -12.12 13.07
C ARG A 50 19.90 -10.69 12.68
N ARG A 51 19.64 -10.28 11.44
CA ARG A 51 19.89 -8.92 10.94
C ARG A 51 18.60 -8.09 10.99
N SER A 52 18.17 -7.74 12.20
CA SER A 52 16.86 -7.12 12.47
C SER A 52 16.64 -5.76 11.78
N LEU A 53 17.68 -4.91 11.70
CA LEU A 53 17.58 -3.61 11.03
C LEU A 53 17.34 -3.76 9.53
N LEU A 54 18.17 -4.58 8.86
CA LEU A 54 18.04 -4.86 7.43
C LEU A 54 16.70 -5.55 7.11
N HIS A 55 16.21 -6.43 7.99
CA HIS A 55 14.86 -6.97 7.88
C HIS A 55 13.81 -5.85 7.83
N GLY A 56 13.86 -4.91 8.79
CA GLY A 56 12.95 -3.76 8.85
C GLY A 56 13.00 -2.90 7.58
N ASP A 57 14.20 -2.59 7.09
CA ASP A 57 14.39 -1.79 5.88
C ASP A 57 13.87 -2.50 4.62
N LEU A 58 14.10 -3.81 4.50
CA LEU A 58 13.55 -4.61 3.41
C LEU A 58 12.02 -4.70 3.47
N MET A 59 11.43 -4.84 4.65
CA MET A 59 9.96 -4.83 4.80
C MET A 59 9.37 -3.47 4.43
N LEU A 60 9.92 -2.37 4.97
CA LEU A 60 9.43 -1.01 4.71
C LEU A 60 9.61 -0.61 3.25
N GLY A 61 10.82 -0.81 2.71
CA GLY A 61 11.13 -0.50 1.31
C GLY A 61 10.30 -1.34 0.35
N GLY A 62 10.18 -2.63 0.62
CA GLY A 62 9.33 -3.54 -0.16
C GLY A 62 7.86 -3.10 -0.15
N LEU A 63 7.35 -2.65 1.00
CA LEU A 63 5.98 -2.16 1.13
C LEU A 63 5.73 -0.85 0.36
N VAL A 64 6.68 0.07 0.39
CA VAL A 64 6.61 1.29 -0.44
C VAL A 64 6.57 0.89 -1.92
N LEU A 65 7.52 0.06 -2.38
CA LEU A 65 7.54 -0.40 -3.78
C LEU A 65 6.23 -1.09 -4.19
N PHE A 66 5.63 -1.88 -3.29
CA PHE A 66 4.34 -2.50 -3.51
C PHE A 66 3.27 -1.46 -3.84
N TYR A 67 3.09 -0.47 -2.96
CA TYR A 67 2.05 0.54 -3.13
C TYR A 67 2.35 1.52 -4.26
N VAL A 68 3.62 1.80 -4.57
CA VAL A 68 3.98 2.53 -5.80
C VAL A 68 3.53 1.73 -7.02
N GLY A 69 3.84 0.43 -7.09
CA GLY A 69 3.43 -0.44 -8.20
C GLY A 69 1.91 -0.53 -8.37
N ILE A 70 1.16 -0.73 -7.27
CA ILE A 70 -0.30 -0.77 -7.30
C ILE A 70 -0.87 0.58 -7.76
N MET A 71 -0.49 1.68 -7.10
CA MET A 71 -1.05 3.01 -7.40
C MET A 71 -0.68 3.48 -8.80
N PHE A 72 0.53 3.15 -9.27
CA PHE A 72 0.98 3.54 -10.60
C PHE A 72 0.23 2.77 -11.69
N SER A 73 -0.04 1.47 -11.50
CA SER A 73 -0.83 0.69 -12.47
C SER A 73 -2.24 1.25 -12.69
N GLN A 74 -2.79 1.94 -11.68
CA GLN A 74 -4.12 2.54 -11.71
C GLN A 74 -4.10 4.04 -12.01
N HIS A 75 -2.93 4.65 -12.17
CA HIS A 75 -2.76 6.09 -12.37
C HIS A 75 -3.66 6.67 -13.48
N PRO A 76 -3.79 6.05 -14.67
CA PRO A 76 -4.68 6.54 -15.72
C PRO A 76 -6.15 6.54 -15.31
N GLY A 77 -6.59 5.52 -14.57
CA GLY A 77 -7.96 5.45 -14.05
C GLY A 77 -8.26 6.52 -13.02
N PHE A 78 -7.24 7.03 -12.33
CA PHE A 78 -7.39 8.00 -11.23
C PHE A 78 -7.19 9.45 -11.64
N THR A 79 -6.47 9.69 -12.75
CA THR A 79 -6.04 11.02 -13.18
C THR A 79 -6.45 11.36 -14.62
N ARG A 80 -6.93 10.36 -15.39
CA ARG A 80 -7.15 10.44 -16.85
C ARG A 80 -5.91 10.86 -17.65
N VAL A 81 -4.73 10.77 -17.02
CA VAL A 81 -3.45 11.00 -17.67
C VAL A 81 -2.79 9.65 -17.89
N MET A 82 -2.41 9.43 -19.13
CA MET A 82 -1.60 8.29 -19.52
C MET A 82 -0.11 8.68 -19.46
N PRO A 83 0.69 8.13 -18.54
CA PRO A 83 2.12 8.40 -18.51
C PRO A 83 2.79 8.00 -19.82
N SER A 84 3.74 8.79 -20.31
CA SER A 84 4.54 8.40 -21.47
C SER A 84 5.48 7.23 -21.10
N PRO A 85 6.10 6.55 -22.08
CA PRO A 85 7.09 5.51 -21.82
C PRO A 85 8.27 6.04 -21.00
N PHE A 86 8.80 7.20 -21.39
CA PHE A 86 9.86 7.88 -20.64
C PHE A 86 9.40 8.17 -19.20
N ALA A 87 8.19 8.69 -19.05
CA ALA A 87 7.69 9.05 -17.73
C ALA A 87 7.55 7.86 -16.80
N SER A 88 7.10 6.73 -17.35
CA SER A 88 6.98 5.46 -16.64
C SER A 88 8.33 4.92 -16.22
N LEU A 89 9.30 4.87 -17.16
CA LEU A 89 10.65 4.38 -16.90
C LEU A 89 11.37 5.24 -15.85
N LEU A 90 11.23 6.56 -15.93
CA LEU A 90 11.81 7.48 -14.96
C LEU A 90 11.23 7.26 -13.56
N LEU A 91 9.91 7.08 -13.42
CA LEU A 91 9.29 6.76 -12.13
C LEU A 91 9.85 5.46 -11.56
N GLY A 92 9.93 4.42 -12.38
CA GLY A 92 10.48 3.12 -11.99
C GLY A 92 11.94 3.21 -11.56
N ALA A 93 12.77 3.90 -12.34
CA ALA A 93 14.18 4.10 -12.06
C ALA A 93 14.40 4.87 -10.75
N LEU A 94 13.69 5.97 -10.52
CA LEU A 94 13.78 6.74 -9.28
C LEU A 94 13.33 5.93 -8.06
N SER A 95 12.25 5.16 -8.19
CA SER A 95 11.73 4.29 -7.10
C SER A 95 12.73 3.19 -6.72
N LEU A 96 13.32 2.53 -7.73
CA LEU A 96 14.32 1.48 -7.50
C LEU A 96 15.64 2.04 -7.00
N ALA A 97 16.10 3.18 -7.52
CA ALA A 97 17.30 3.86 -7.03
C ALA A 97 17.15 4.25 -5.56
N TRP A 98 16.01 4.83 -5.17
CA TRP A 98 15.69 5.08 -3.76
C TRP A 98 15.72 3.79 -2.94
N PHE A 99 15.02 2.75 -3.36
CA PHE A 99 14.96 1.49 -2.61
C PHE A 99 16.34 0.87 -2.39
N ILE A 100 17.17 0.79 -3.44
CA ILE A 100 18.53 0.23 -3.36
C ILE A 100 19.38 1.07 -2.41
N THR A 101 19.37 2.38 -2.56
CA THR A 101 20.18 3.27 -1.71
C THR A 101 19.69 3.28 -0.25
N TYR A 102 18.38 3.13 -0.01
CA TYR A 102 17.77 3.01 1.31
C TYR A 102 18.18 1.70 2.00
N VAL A 103 18.01 0.55 1.34
CA VAL A 103 18.36 -0.77 1.91
C VAL A 103 19.85 -0.91 2.16
N LEU A 104 20.69 -0.29 1.33
CA LEU A 104 22.14 -0.26 1.53
C LEU A 104 22.60 0.75 2.60
N GLY A 105 21.67 1.51 3.21
CA GLY A 105 21.98 2.50 4.24
C GLY A 105 22.83 3.67 3.74
N LEU A 106 22.74 4.00 2.44
CA LEU A 106 23.55 5.07 1.85
C LEU A 106 23.00 6.44 2.27
N TRP A 107 23.89 7.34 2.68
CA TRP A 107 23.52 8.66 3.23
C TRP A 107 22.71 9.53 2.25
N PHE A 108 22.84 9.30 0.94
CA PHE A 108 22.16 10.07 -0.11
C PHE A 108 20.83 9.44 -0.57
N ASN A 109 20.30 8.42 0.12
CA ASN A 109 19.02 7.80 -0.23
C ASN A 109 17.86 8.82 -0.27
N TRP A 110 17.90 9.83 0.60
CA TRP A 110 16.89 10.89 0.65
C TRP A 110 16.81 11.69 -0.66
N VAL A 111 17.92 11.87 -1.37
CA VAL A 111 17.95 12.58 -2.66
C VAL A 111 17.10 11.86 -3.69
N TRP A 112 17.28 10.54 -3.82
CA TRP A 112 16.49 9.71 -4.72
C TRP A 112 15.03 9.61 -4.28
N GLY A 113 14.80 9.54 -2.97
CA GLY A 113 13.45 9.55 -2.40
C GLY A 113 12.69 10.84 -2.71
N LEU A 114 13.30 12.00 -2.51
CA LEU A 114 12.70 13.29 -2.84
C LEU A 114 12.49 13.45 -4.35
N ALA A 115 13.48 13.08 -5.17
CA ALA A 115 13.34 13.11 -6.63
C ALA A 115 12.16 12.26 -7.10
N PHE A 116 12.03 11.03 -6.56
CA PHE A 116 10.87 10.16 -6.80
C PHE A 116 9.55 10.84 -6.38
N ALA A 117 9.47 11.35 -5.15
CA ALA A 117 8.25 11.93 -4.60
C ALA A 117 7.79 13.15 -5.42
N VAL A 118 8.71 14.10 -5.67
CA VAL A 118 8.44 15.30 -6.48
C VAL A 118 7.97 14.90 -7.87
N TYR A 119 8.66 13.96 -8.51
CA TYR A 119 8.32 13.53 -9.84
C TYR A 119 6.92 12.89 -9.92
N TYR A 120 6.57 12.04 -8.95
CA TYR A 120 5.22 11.45 -8.92
C TYR A 120 4.14 12.50 -8.60
N ILE A 121 4.43 13.47 -7.74
CA ILE A 121 3.54 14.60 -7.47
C ILE A 121 3.26 15.39 -8.77
N LEU A 122 4.29 15.66 -9.58
CA LEU A 122 4.13 16.34 -10.86
C LEU A 122 3.22 15.56 -11.83
N LEU A 123 3.36 14.23 -11.88
CA LEU A 123 2.46 13.37 -12.67
C LEU A 123 1.01 13.46 -12.17
N LEU A 124 0.78 13.45 -10.85
CA LEU A 124 -0.56 13.56 -10.28
C LEU A 124 -1.20 14.93 -10.56
N ILE A 125 -0.47 16.02 -10.39
CA ILE A 125 -0.98 17.38 -10.58
C ILE A 125 -1.42 17.59 -12.03
N LYS A 126 -0.71 17.00 -12.99
CA LYS A 126 -1.06 17.12 -14.41
C LYS A 126 -2.47 16.62 -14.74
N GLY A 127 -2.93 15.55 -14.09
CA GLY A 127 -4.28 15.02 -14.32
C GLY A 127 -5.38 15.73 -13.52
N GLY A 128 -5.00 16.69 -12.68
CA GLY A 128 -5.90 17.41 -11.80
C GLY A 128 -6.17 16.67 -10.49
N LEU A 129 -6.09 17.41 -9.39
CA LEU A 129 -6.44 16.95 -8.04
C LEU A 129 -7.84 17.47 -7.67
N GLY A 130 -8.68 16.64 -7.06
CA GLY A 130 -9.82 17.09 -6.25
C GLY A 130 -10.95 17.91 -6.91
N ARG A 131 -10.91 18.19 -8.21
CA ARG A 131 -11.95 18.98 -8.90
C ARG A 131 -13.25 18.20 -9.17
N ILE A 132 -13.17 16.86 -9.17
CA ILE A 132 -14.30 15.96 -9.35
C ILE A 132 -14.29 14.99 -8.16
N PRO A 133 -15.44 14.66 -7.55
CA PRO A 133 -15.51 13.69 -6.45
C PRO A 133 -14.71 12.41 -6.72
N LEU A 134 -14.75 11.88 -7.95
CA LEU A 134 -13.98 10.70 -8.38
C LEU A 134 -12.46 10.81 -8.14
N TYR A 135 -11.91 12.02 -8.14
CA TYR A 135 -10.48 12.30 -7.98
C TYR A 135 -10.10 12.69 -6.56
N TRP A 136 -11.07 12.94 -5.68
CA TRP A 136 -10.79 13.33 -4.30
C TRP A 136 -9.90 12.32 -3.55
N PRO A 137 -10.04 11.00 -3.72
CA PRO A 137 -9.13 10.05 -3.06
C PRO A 137 -7.64 10.24 -3.45
N ASN A 138 -7.32 10.91 -4.56
CA ASN A 138 -5.93 11.27 -4.90
C ASN A 138 -5.29 12.21 -3.87
N THR A 139 -6.08 12.98 -3.12
CA THR A 139 -5.58 13.85 -2.06
C THR A 139 -4.89 13.04 -0.96
N PHE A 140 -5.43 11.86 -0.62
CA PHE A 140 -4.79 10.96 0.36
C PHE A 140 -3.48 10.39 -0.18
N PHE A 141 -3.45 10.01 -1.46
CA PHE A 141 -2.23 9.52 -2.09
C PHE A 141 -1.15 10.60 -2.19
N LEU A 142 -1.53 11.82 -2.56
CA LEU A 142 -0.65 12.99 -2.56
C LEU A 142 -0.10 13.26 -1.15
N SER A 143 -0.97 13.28 -0.14
CA SER A 143 -0.58 13.42 1.26
C SER A 143 0.42 12.33 1.66
N GLY A 144 0.18 11.08 1.23
CA GLY A 144 1.13 9.98 1.39
C GLY A 144 2.49 10.24 0.73
N LEU A 145 2.55 10.82 -0.48
CA LEU A 145 3.81 11.16 -1.15
C LEU A 145 4.57 12.27 -0.41
N VAL A 146 3.86 13.26 0.14
CA VAL A 146 4.46 14.30 0.99
C VAL A 146 4.96 13.69 2.29
N SER A 147 4.18 12.81 2.93
CA SER A 147 4.62 12.01 4.08
C SER A 147 5.85 11.17 3.77
N PHE A 148 5.91 10.54 2.60
CA PHE A 148 7.10 9.81 2.16
C PHE A 148 8.32 10.74 2.06
N ALA A 149 8.16 11.94 1.49
CA ALA A 149 9.22 12.95 1.41
C ALA A 149 9.74 13.36 2.81
N VAL A 150 8.83 13.51 3.79
CA VAL A 150 9.20 13.73 5.20
C VAL A 150 9.94 12.51 5.76
N ALA A 151 9.41 11.31 5.55
CA ALA A 151 9.96 10.07 6.09
C ALA A 151 11.36 9.74 5.55
N VAL A 152 11.67 10.03 4.28
CA VAL A 152 13.02 9.82 3.73
C VAL A 152 14.03 10.82 4.28
N TYR A 153 13.58 12.00 4.70
CA TYR A 153 14.43 13.00 5.35
C TYR A 153 14.70 12.65 6.83
N THR A 154 13.67 12.22 7.56
CA THR A 154 13.79 11.88 8.99
C THR A 154 14.27 10.45 9.26
N GLY A 155 14.18 9.57 8.25
CA GLY A 155 14.52 8.15 8.32
C GLY A 155 13.54 7.28 9.10
N GLY A 156 13.55 5.98 8.80
CA GLY A 156 12.97 4.92 9.63
C GLY A 156 11.46 4.71 9.49
N LEU A 157 10.79 4.55 10.63
CA LEU A 157 9.42 4.04 10.75
C LEU A 157 8.35 4.88 10.04
N GLY A 158 8.65 6.16 9.76
CA GLY A 158 7.72 7.08 9.10
C GLY A 158 7.28 6.62 7.71
N LEU A 159 8.07 5.77 7.04
CA LEU A 159 7.77 5.22 5.72
C LEU A 159 6.43 4.47 5.67
N VAL A 160 5.93 3.96 6.81
CA VAL A 160 4.63 3.27 6.92
C VAL A 160 3.43 4.14 6.54
N THR A 161 3.55 5.45 6.66
CA THR A 161 2.46 6.39 6.44
C THR A 161 2.06 6.46 4.96
N PHE A 162 3.02 6.30 4.03
CA PHE A 162 2.74 6.27 2.59
C PHE A 162 1.86 5.08 2.16
N PRO A 163 2.17 3.82 2.54
CA PRO A 163 1.28 2.69 2.36
C PRO A 163 -0.11 2.90 2.98
N ILE A 164 -0.20 3.44 4.20
CA ILE A 164 -1.47 3.72 4.86
C ILE A 164 -2.32 4.71 4.04
N ALA A 165 -1.73 5.84 3.61
CA ALA A 165 -2.44 6.83 2.79
C ALA A 165 -2.90 6.25 1.43
N SER A 166 -2.07 5.37 0.84
CA SER A 166 -2.39 4.66 -0.40
C SER A 166 -3.57 3.72 -0.21
N ILE A 167 -3.62 2.96 0.90
CA ILE A 167 -4.77 2.14 1.29
C ILE A 167 -6.02 2.99 1.45
N VAL A 168 -5.95 4.12 2.16
CA VAL A 168 -7.11 5.01 2.36
C VAL A 168 -7.66 5.48 1.00
N SER A 169 -6.79 5.89 0.08
CA SER A 169 -7.18 6.24 -1.29
C SER A 169 -7.91 5.09 -2.00
N LEU A 170 -7.38 3.86 -1.92
CA LEU A 170 -7.96 2.69 -2.57
C LEU A 170 -9.30 2.27 -1.96
N VAL A 171 -9.39 2.15 -0.65
CA VAL A 171 -10.61 1.76 0.08
C VAL A 171 -11.74 2.75 -0.20
N ARG A 172 -11.45 4.06 -0.20
CA ARG A 172 -12.45 5.10 -0.53
C ARG A 172 -13.00 4.94 -1.95
N ARG A 173 -12.19 4.50 -2.91
CA ARG A 173 -12.62 4.24 -4.29
C ARG A 173 -13.51 3.00 -4.38
N VAL A 174 -13.05 1.90 -3.78
CA VAL A 174 -13.68 0.58 -3.78
C VAL A 174 -15.05 0.63 -3.11
N GLU A 175 -15.17 1.36 -2.00
CA GLU A 175 -16.43 1.51 -1.25
C GLU A 175 -17.32 2.65 -1.78
N GLY A 176 -16.99 3.24 -2.93
CA GLY A 176 -17.80 4.32 -3.53
C GLY A 176 -17.83 5.63 -2.74
N ARG A 177 -16.93 5.82 -1.76
CA ARG A 177 -16.82 7.01 -0.91
C ARG A 177 -15.93 8.07 -1.55
N GLN A 178 -16.23 8.41 -2.78
CA GLN A 178 -15.41 9.34 -3.55
C GLN A 178 -15.71 10.80 -3.16
N ARG A 179 -16.90 11.09 -2.62
CA ARG A 179 -17.24 12.46 -2.20
C ARG A 179 -16.41 12.91 -0.98
N PRO A 180 -15.86 14.14 -1.00
CA PRO A 180 -15.10 14.67 0.12
C PRO A 180 -15.96 14.87 1.36
N TRP A 181 -15.42 14.51 2.52
CA TRP A 181 -15.87 15.07 3.80
C TRP A 181 -14.80 16.05 4.29
N TYR A 182 -14.84 17.28 3.79
CA TYR A 182 -13.78 18.27 3.97
C TYR A 182 -13.32 18.46 5.42
N ALA A 183 -14.24 18.44 6.39
CA ALA A 183 -13.92 18.61 7.80
C ALA A 183 -12.95 17.54 8.36
N ILE A 184 -12.96 16.33 7.81
CA ILE A 184 -12.14 15.20 8.29
C ILE A 184 -11.05 14.87 7.29
N ASP A 185 -11.41 14.78 6.01
CA ASP A 185 -10.50 14.38 4.94
C ASP A 185 -9.34 15.38 4.79
N LEU A 186 -9.62 16.68 4.92
CA LEU A 186 -8.58 17.72 4.85
C LEU A 186 -7.68 17.68 6.08
N VAL A 187 -8.25 17.50 7.27
CA VAL A 187 -7.50 17.38 8.52
C VAL A 187 -6.55 16.19 8.45
N TYR A 188 -7.03 15.03 8.01
CA TYR A 188 -6.17 13.86 7.80
C TYR A 188 -5.07 14.14 6.77
N ALA A 189 -5.42 14.67 5.59
CA ALA A 189 -4.46 14.90 4.52
C ALA A 189 -3.36 15.92 4.90
N VAL A 190 -3.69 16.95 5.68
CA VAL A 190 -2.73 17.96 6.13
C VAL A 190 -1.94 17.49 7.36
N ALA A 191 -2.57 16.74 8.27
CA ALA A 191 -1.90 16.23 9.47
C ALA A 191 -0.95 15.07 9.17
N LEU A 192 -1.18 14.28 8.11
CA LEU A 192 -0.40 13.07 7.85
C LEU A 192 1.11 13.31 7.75
N PRO A 193 1.64 14.33 7.03
CA PRO A 193 3.08 14.61 7.02
C PRO A 193 3.63 14.98 8.40
N ILE A 194 2.85 15.72 9.20
CA ILE A 194 3.22 16.08 10.58
C ILE A 194 3.28 14.83 11.45
N MET A 195 2.26 13.97 11.37
CA MET A 195 2.22 12.69 12.08
C MET A 195 3.36 11.75 11.64
N THR A 196 3.81 11.87 10.39
CA THR A 196 4.94 11.09 9.87
C THR A 196 6.24 11.47 10.58
N TYR A 197 6.48 12.76 10.76
CA TYR A 197 7.64 13.26 11.49
C TYR A 197 7.65 12.78 12.95
N PHE A 198 6.49 12.80 13.62
CA PHE A 198 6.34 12.43 15.03
C PHE A 198 5.95 10.96 15.27
N ILE A 199 6.11 10.06 14.28
CA ILE A 199 5.57 8.69 14.35
C ILE A 199 6.11 7.85 15.53
N ARG A 200 7.25 8.26 16.12
CA ARG A 200 7.83 7.63 17.32
C ARG A 200 7.08 7.95 18.61
N ASN A 201 6.14 8.89 18.59
CA ASN A 201 5.30 9.26 19.72
C ASN A 201 4.00 8.42 19.70
N PHE A 202 3.67 7.78 20.83
CA PHE A 202 2.47 6.94 20.95
C PHE A 202 1.17 7.72 20.69
N ILE A 203 1.08 9.00 21.09
CA ILE A 203 -0.07 9.86 20.81
C ILE A 203 -0.23 10.03 19.30
N THR A 204 0.88 10.22 18.59
CA THR A 204 0.86 10.37 17.13
C THR A 204 0.40 9.09 16.43
N VAL A 205 0.82 7.90 16.88
CA VAL A 205 0.34 6.63 16.33
C VAL A 205 -1.15 6.42 16.60
N ALA A 206 -1.62 6.80 17.80
CA ALA A 206 -3.04 6.79 18.13
C ALA A 206 -3.84 7.72 17.22
N LEU A 207 -3.40 8.97 17.04
CA LEU A 207 -4.05 9.94 16.16
C LEU A 207 -4.05 9.48 14.69
N LEU A 208 -2.93 8.94 14.20
CA LEU A 208 -2.84 8.37 12.86
C LEU A 208 -3.88 7.27 12.67
N SER A 209 -3.98 6.35 13.61
CA SER A 209 -4.89 5.20 13.54
C SER A 209 -6.36 5.63 13.65
N LEU A 210 -6.66 6.57 14.54
CA LEU A 210 -7.99 7.14 14.70
C LEU A 210 -8.44 7.89 13.45
N LEU A 211 -7.63 8.82 12.94
CA LEU A 211 -7.99 9.59 11.75
C LEU A 211 -8.10 8.69 10.52
N THR A 212 -7.22 7.69 10.38
CA THR A 212 -7.34 6.67 9.32
C THR A 212 -8.68 5.95 9.41
N PHE A 213 -9.09 5.51 10.62
CA PHE A 213 -10.37 4.84 10.86
C PHE A 213 -11.56 5.74 10.51
N VAL A 214 -11.53 7.01 10.94
CA VAL A 214 -12.62 7.95 10.70
C VAL A 214 -12.76 8.30 9.21
N VAL A 215 -11.64 8.51 8.51
CA VAL A 215 -11.64 8.82 7.07
C VAL A 215 -12.17 7.66 6.23
N ILE A 216 -11.75 6.42 6.51
CA ILE A 216 -12.31 5.27 5.79
C ILE A 216 -13.75 5.00 6.24
N GLY A 217 -14.08 5.25 7.51
CA GLY A 217 -15.38 5.10 8.16
C GLY A 217 -15.88 3.66 8.23
N VAL A 218 -16.97 3.39 8.95
CA VAL A 218 -17.57 2.02 9.04
C VAL A 218 -18.05 1.54 7.67
N PRO A 219 -17.85 0.28 7.24
CA PRO A 219 -18.29 -0.20 5.92
C PRO A 219 -19.79 0.05 5.68
N ARG A 220 -20.17 0.67 4.56
CA ARG A 220 -21.57 0.97 4.20
C ARG A 220 -22.01 -0.02 3.12
N GLY A 221 -22.33 -1.25 3.51
CA GLY A 221 -22.80 -2.29 2.60
C GLY A 221 -21.77 -2.71 1.55
N PHE A 222 -21.61 -4.01 1.35
CA PHE A 222 -20.80 -4.52 0.26
C PHE A 222 -21.69 -4.54 -0.97
N GLY A 223 -21.73 -3.41 -1.68
CA GLY A 223 -22.61 -3.25 -2.84
C GLY A 223 -22.35 -4.30 -3.93
N PRO A 224 -23.25 -4.41 -4.93
CA PRO A 224 -23.15 -5.36 -6.05
C PRO A 224 -21.96 -5.14 -7.00
N GLY A 225 -21.04 -4.21 -6.68
CA GLY A 225 -19.92 -3.80 -7.53
C GLY A 225 -18.81 -4.83 -7.70
N PHE A 226 -18.75 -5.86 -6.85
CA PHE A 226 -17.73 -6.92 -6.90
C PHE A 226 -18.38 -8.29 -7.11
N LYS A 227 -18.88 -8.55 -8.33
CA LYS A 227 -19.30 -9.90 -8.75
C LYS A 227 -18.09 -10.72 -9.24
N THR A 228 -17.04 -10.80 -8.42
CA THR A 228 -15.89 -11.67 -8.70
C THR A 228 -15.88 -12.81 -7.70
N ILE A 229 -15.30 -13.96 -8.09
CA ILE A 229 -15.12 -15.09 -7.17
C ILE A 229 -14.30 -14.73 -5.91
N TYR A 230 -13.56 -13.61 -5.95
CA TYR A 230 -12.69 -13.13 -4.89
C TYR A 230 -13.35 -12.11 -3.95
N SER A 231 -14.58 -11.66 -4.25
CA SER A 231 -15.20 -10.54 -3.53
C SER A 231 -15.61 -10.87 -2.10
N ARG A 232 -15.71 -12.15 -1.73
CA ARG A 232 -16.07 -12.61 -0.38
C ARG A 232 -15.03 -12.24 0.68
N ALA A 233 -13.76 -12.10 0.29
CA ALA A 233 -12.67 -11.76 1.21
C ALA A 233 -12.75 -10.30 1.69
N TYR A 234 -13.15 -9.39 0.79
CA TYR A 234 -13.12 -7.95 1.04
C TYR A 234 -13.99 -7.54 2.24
N PRO A 235 -15.26 -7.97 2.37
CA PRO A 235 -16.08 -7.67 3.52
C PRO A 235 -15.43 -7.93 4.88
N VAL A 236 -14.86 -9.12 5.01
CA VAL A 236 -14.26 -9.59 6.25
C VAL A 236 -12.95 -8.84 6.49
N GLY A 237 -12.02 -8.84 5.54
CA GLY A 237 -10.73 -8.16 5.72
C GLY A 237 -10.87 -6.65 5.93
N SER A 238 -11.79 -6.00 5.21
CA SER A 238 -12.08 -4.57 5.37
C SER A 238 -12.59 -4.25 6.79
N SER A 239 -13.40 -5.14 7.37
CA SER A 239 -13.89 -5.00 8.75
C SER A 239 -12.78 -5.27 9.77
N LEU A 240 -12.02 -6.36 9.61
CA LEU A 240 -10.90 -6.73 10.49
C LEU A 240 -9.82 -5.64 10.53
N ALA A 241 -9.47 -5.07 9.37
CA ALA A 241 -8.50 -3.97 9.28
C ALA A 241 -8.95 -2.73 10.07
N ARG A 242 -10.25 -2.41 10.07
CA ARG A 242 -10.80 -1.31 10.88
C ARG A 242 -10.76 -1.61 12.38
N VAL A 243 -11.04 -2.85 12.77
CA VAL A 243 -10.86 -3.29 14.15
C VAL A 243 -9.40 -3.11 14.57
N THR A 244 -8.45 -3.48 13.72
CA THR A 244 -7.02 -3.25 13.98
C THR A 244 -6.69 -1.77 14.21
N LEU A 245 -7.26 -0.83 13.44
CA LEU A 245 -7.05 0.59 13.67
C LEU A 245 -7.54 1.03 15.05
N VAL A 246 -8.74 0.60 15.46
CA VAL A 246 -9.29 0.89 16.79
C VAL A 246 -8.39 0.30 17.89
N MET A 247 -7.93 -0.94 17.70
CA MET A 247 -6.98 -1.56 18.63
C MET A 247 -5.65 -0.82 18.70
N ALA A 248 -5.12 -0.34 17.58
CA ALA A 248 -3.89 0.44 17.56
C ALA A 248 -4.03 1.76 18.33
N VAL A 249 -5.21 2.41 18.30
CA VAL A 249 -5.51 3.56 19.16
C VAL A 249 -5.41 3.16 20.63
N ILE A 250 -6.14 2.10 21.03
CA ILE A 250 -6.18 1.65 22.43
C ILE A 250 -4.78 1.28 22.92
N LEU A 251 -4.07 0.41 22.20
CA LEU A 251 -2.74 -0.07 22.58
C LEU A 251 -1.72 1.06 22.66
N SER A 252 -1.79 2.04 21.75
CA SER A 252 -0.93 3.23 21.83
C SER A 252 -1.18 4.03 23.10
N LEU A 253 -2.46 4.24 23.47
CA LEU A 253 -2.83 5.09 24.61
C LEU A 253 -2.58 4.43 25.98
N ILE A 254 -2.59 3.10 26.06
CA ILE A 254 -2.23 2.37 27.29
C ILE A 254 -0.71 2.17 27.45
N GLY A 255 0.11 2.72 26.55
CA GLY A 255 1.57 2.73 26.66
C GLY A 255 2.28 1.50 26.10
N ILE A 256 1.65 0.70 25.22
CA ILE A 256 2.37 -0.35 24.50
C ILE A 256 3.43 0.28 23.59
N SER A 257 4.57 -0.39 23.47
CA SER A 257 5.67 0.03 22.60
C SER A 257 5.17 0.41 21.21
N VAL A 258 5.58 1.58 20.73
CA VAL A 258 5.25 2.08 19.40
C VAL A 258 5.63 1.07 18.32
N LEU A 259 6.74 0.36 18.50
CA LEU A 259 7.16 -0.66 17.54
C LEU A 259 6.14 -1.80 17.43
N ASP A 260 5.59 -2.28 18.55
CA ASP A 260 4.61 -3.36 18.56
C ASP A 260 3.26 -2.90 17.99
N VAL A 261 2.85 -1.65 18.26
CA VAL A 261 1.65 -1.07 17.63
C VAL A 261 1.84 -0.90 16.12
N LEU A 262 3.03 -0.50 15.68
CA LEU A 262 3.33 -0.44 14.24
C LEU A 262 3.31 -1.84 13.61
N HIS A 263 3.81 -2.88 14.27
CA HIS A 263 3.66 -4.27 13.79
C HIS A 263 2.19 -4.69 13.71
N LEU A 264 1.36 -4.32 14.67
CA LEU A 264 -0.08 -4.52 14.62
C LEU A 264 -0.68 -3.85 13.37
N LEU A 265 -0.29 -2.61 13.05
CA LEU A 265 -0.72 -1.92 11.84
C LEU A 265 -0.19 -2.58 10.56
N PHE A 266 1.07 -3.02 10.53
CA PHE A 266 1.65 -3.72 9.37
C PHE A 266 0.89 -5.01 9.05
N ILE A 267 0.64 -5.84 10.06
CA ILE A 267 0.04 -7.16 9.84
C ILE A 267 -1.49 -7.02 9.77
N GLY A 268 -2.11 -6.40 10.77
CA GLY A 268 -3.56 -6.39 10.95
C GLY A 268 -4.31 -5.37 10.09
N PHE A 269 -3.66 -4.27 9.68
CA PHE A 269 -4.28 -3.28 8.80
C PHE A 269 -3.74 -3.43 7.37
N ILE A 270 -2.44 -3.25 7.19
CA ILE A 270 -1.82 -3.18 5.86
C ILE A 270 -1.88 -4.54 5.16
N ALA A 271 -1.35 -5.61 5.76
CA ALA A 271 -1.33 -6.93 5.12
C ALA A 271 -2.75 -7.50 4.94
N VAL A 272 -3.67 -7.26 5.88
CA VAL A 272 -5.09 -7.62 5.72
C VAL A 272 -5.74 -6.92 4.52
N ILE A 273 -5.56 -5.59 4.36
CA ILE A 273 -6.11 -4.91 3.18
C ILE A 273 -5.40 -5.36 1.89
N MET A 274 -4.08 -5.54 1.93
CA MET A 274 -3.34 -6.09 0.78
C MET A 274 -3.92 -7.43 0.35
N SER A 275 -4.22 -8.32 1.30
CA SER A 275 -4.73 -9.66 1.03
C SER A 275 -6.18 -9.69 0.57
N VAL A 276 -6.98 -8.65 0.74
CA VAL A 276 -8.38 -8.68 0.28
C VAL A 276 -8.68 -7.74 -0.87
N LEU A 277 -7.82 -6.75 -1.09
CA LEU A 277 -7.98 -5.76 -2.15
C LEU A 277 -6.88 -5.89 -3.20
N CYS A 278 -5.63 -5.69 -2.81
CA CYS A 278 -4.54 -5.58 -3.78
C CYS A 278 -4.26 -6.94 -4.44
N ILE A 279 -4.04 -7.97 -3.64
CA ILE A 279 -3.63 -9.30 -4.10
C ILE A 279 -4.72 -10.01 -4.92
N PRO A 280 -5.99 -10.06 -4.48
CA PRO A 280 -7.00 -10.76 -5.26
C PRO A 280 -7.70 -9.93 -6.32
N MET A 281 -7.75 -8.59 -6.19
CA MET A 281 -8.54 -7.75 -7.10
C MET A 281 -7.69 -6.95 -8.08
N LEU A 282 -6.49 -6.51 -7.68
CA LEU A 282 -5.68 -5.59 -8.49
C LEU A 282 -4.51 -6.30 -9.19
N ILE A 283 -3.70 -7.06 -8.44
CA ILE A 283 -2.52 -7.75 -8.96
C ILE A 283 -2.84 -8.69 -10.14
N PRO A 284 -3.95 -9.46 -10.18
CA PRO A 284 -4.23 -10.32 -11.32
C PRO A 284 -4.41 -9.50 -12.62
N GLY A 285 -5.08 -8.35 -12.54
CA GLY A 285 -5.19 -7.40 -13.65
C GLY A 285 -3.83 -6.79 -14.06
N ILE A 286 -2.93 -6.60 -13.09
CA ILE A 286 -1.58 -6.07 -13.36
C ILE A 286 -0.68 -7.12 -14.02
N LEU A 287 -0.74 -8.36 -13.55
CA LEU A 287 0.07 -9.48 -14.03
C LEU A 287 -0.54 -10.18 -15.26
N TRP A 288 -1.73 -9.74 -15.70
CA TRP A 288 -2.51 -10.39 -16.75
C TRP A 288 -2.74 -11.87 -16.45
N PHE A 289 -3.28 -12.09 -15.27
CA PHE A 289 -3.44 -13.38 -14.65
C PHE A 289 -4.84 -13.50 -14.07
N SER A 290 -5.39 -14.71 -14.04
CA SER A 290 -6.59 -15.02 -13.27
C SER A 290 -6.29 -16.20 -12.36
N MET A 291 -6.58 -16.06 -11.07
CA MET A 291 -6.53 -17.17 -10.13
C MET A 291 -7.74 -18.10 -10.34
N ARG A 292 -7.64 -19.33 -9.85
CA ARG A 292 -8.78 -20.28 -9.88
C ARG A 292 -9.65 -20.16 -8.65
N PHE A 293 -9.04 -19.89 -7.51
CA PHE A 293 -9.65 -19.69 -6.20
C PHE A 293 -8.83 -18.68 -5.39
N TYR A 294 -9.33 -18.27 -4.23
CA TYR A 294 -8.60 -17.42 -3.30
C TYR A 294 -9.05 -17.72 -1.87
N GLY A 295 -8.24 -18.49 -1.15
CA GLY A 295 -8.70 -19.19 0.07
C GLY A 295 -9.69 -20.32 -0.25
N VAL A 296 -9.94 -21.19 0.73
CA VAL A 296 -10.86 -22.35 0.57
C VAL A 296 -12.32 -21.89 0.64
N VAL A 297 -12.63 -21.03 1.61
CA VAL A 297 -13.94 -20.45 1.92
C VAL A 297 -13.96 -18.94 1.57
N GLY A 298 -12.79 -18.33 1.43
CA GLY A 298 -12.59 -16.99 0.87
C GLY A 298 -12.40 -15.89 1.90
N TYR A 299 -12.16 -16.21 3.17
CA TYR A 299 -11.89 -15.23 4.23
C TYR A 299 -10.78 -15.67 5.21
N GLU A 300 -10.17 -16.83 4.98
CA GLU A 300 -9.14 -17.38 5.86
C GLU A 300 -7.91 -16.51 5.87
N ILE A 301 -7.42 -16.12 4.69
CA ILE A 301 -6.21 -15.29 4.53
C ILE A 301 -6.29 -14.01 5.38
N PRO A 302 -7.32 -13.13 5.27
CA PRO A 302 -7.40 -11.96 6.12
C PRO A 302 -7.60 -12.30 7.61
N THR A 303 -8.27 -13.40 7.92
CA THR A 303 -8.50 -13.83 9.32
C THR A 303 -7.20 -14.30 9.97
N LEU A 304 -6.40 -15.11 9.27
CA LEU A 304 -5.08 -15.57 9.71
C LEU A 304 -4.14 -14.40 9.97
N LEU A 305 -4.12 -13.41 9.07
CA LEU A 305 -3.32 -12.19 9.23
C LEU A 305 -3.80 -11.35 10.43
N PHE A 306 -5.11 -11.19 10.60
CA PHE A 306 -5.65 -10.48 11.76
C PHE A 306 -5.29 -11.17 13.08
N ILE A 307 -5.49 -12.49 13.19
CA ILE A 307 -5.11 -13.26 14.37
C ILE A 307 -3.60 -13.17 14.60
N SER A 308 -2.80 -13.29 13.55
CA SER A 308 -1.35 -13.10 13.64
C SER A 308 -0.97 -11.74 14.24
N ALA A 309 -1.62 -10.67 13.80
CA ALA A 309 -1.40 -9.32 14.31
C ALA A 309 -1.76 -9.21 15.80
N LEU A 310 -2.87 -9.83 16.23
CA LEU A 310 -3.27 -9.91 17.63
C LEU A 310 -2.24 -10.64 18.49
N LEU A 311 -1.81 -11.84 18.06
CA LEU A 311 -0.81 -12.62 18.79
C LEU A 311 0.51 -11.85 18.90
N ARG A 312 0.90 -11.14 17.83
CA ARG A 312 2.10 -10.30 17.82
C ARG A 312 1.97 -9.12 18.76
N ALA A 313 0.82 -8.48 18.84
CA ALA A 313 0.60 -7.30 19.67
C ALA A 313 0.44 -7.65 21.15
N LEU A 314 -0.14 -8.80 21.48
CA LEU A 314 -0.48 -9.23 22.84
C LEU A 314 0.54 -10.20 23.44
N TYR A 315 1.69 -10.42 22.80
CA TYR A 315 2.70 -11.38 23.26
C TYR A 315 3.16 -11.13 24.71
N PHE A 316 3.19 -9.86 25.13
CA PHE A 316 3.61 -9.43 26.46
C PHE A 316 2.67 -9.89 27.58
N LEU A 317 1.42 -10.27 27.25
CA LEU A 317 0.45 -10.79 28.22
C LEU A 317 0.63 -12.27 28.53
N ALA A 318 1.37 -13.02 27.71
CA ALA A 318 1.48 -14.46 27.85
C ALA A 318 2.92 -14.97 27.67
N SER A 319 3.45 -14.92 26.44
CA SER A 319 4.77 -15.48 26.12
C SER A 319 5.25 -15.06 24.73
N HIS A 320 6.57 -15.04 24.55
CA HIS A 320 7.21 -14.90 23.23
C HIS A 320 6.84 -16.02 22.24
N VAL A 321 6.29 -17.15 22.70
CA VAL A 321 5.73 -18.19 21.82
C VAL A 321 4.63 -17.62 20.91
N LEU A 322 3.89 -16.60 21.37
CA LEU A 322 2.89 -15.92 20.53
C LEU A 322 3.50 -15.20 19.32
N VAL A 323 4.75 -14.75 19.40
CA VAL A 323 5.47 -14.16 18.27
C VAL A 323 5.79 -15.23 17.22
N ALA A 324 6.22 -16.42 17.65
CA ALA A 324 6.47 -17.54 16.75
C ALA A 324 5.17 -18.03 16.08
N ALA A 325 4.08 -18.14 16.85
CA ALA A 325 2.76 -18.47 16.33
C ALA A 325 2.26 -17.42 15.32
N SER A 326 2.43 -16.13 15.63
CA SER A 326 2.14 -15.03 14.70
C SER A 326 2.88 -15.22 13.36
N LEU A 327 4.19 -15.47 13.40
CA LEU A 327 4.99 -15.68 12.20
C LEU A 327 4.52 -16.88 11.39
N LEU A 328 4.19 -17.99 12.05
CA LEU A 328 3.66 -19.20 11.41
C LEU A 328 2.33 -18.91 10.69
N LEU A 329 1.42 -18.15 11.31
CA LEU A 329 0.15 -17.76 10.68
C LEU A 329 0.36 -16.85 9.46
N VAL A 330 1.33 -15.93 9.49
CA VAL A 330 1.70 -15.13 8.30
C VAL A 330 2.22 -16.04 7.19
N PHE A 331 3.06 -17.02 7.54
CA PHE A 331 3.61 -17.96 6.56
C PHE A 331 2.52 -18.82 5.91
N ILE A 332 1.56 -19.32 6.68
CA ILE A 332 0.41 -20.06 6.16
C ILE A 332 -0.41 -19.18 5.20
N ALA A 333 -0.73 -17.94 5.60
CA ALA A 333 -1.46 -17.02 4.75
C ALA A 333 -0.72 -16.74 3.42
N TYR A 334 0.60 -16.59 3.48
CA TYR A 334 1.44 -16.41 2.29
C TYR A 334 1.44 -17.64 1.38
N LEU A 335 1.54 -18.85 1.96
CA LEU A 335 1.47 -20.11 1.22
C LEU A 335 0.13 -20.26 0.51
N GLU A 336 -0.98 -19.94 1.16
CA GLU A 336 -2.31 -19.97 0.54
C GLU A 336 -2.43 -19.00 -0.64
N VAL A 337 -1.89 -17.79 -0.51
CA VAL A 337 -1.81 -16.83 -1.62
C VAL A 337 -0.98 -17.40 -2.76
N ALA A 338 0.22 -17.94 -2.48
CA ALA A 338 1.10 -18.52 -3.49
C ALA A 338 0.42 -19.68 -4.23
N ILE A 339 -0.24 -20.59 -3.52
CA ILE A 339 -1.02 -21.70 -4.09
C ILE A 339 -2.13 -21.17 -5.00
N SER A 340 -2.86 -20.13 -4.56
CA SER A 340 -3.91 -19.49 -5.35
C SER A 340 -3.36 -18.94 -6.68
N TYR A 341 -2.18 -18.32 -6.66
CA TYR A 341 -1.49 -17.85 -7.86
C TYR A 341 -0.94 -18.98 -8.72
N LEU A 342 -0.36 -20.04 -8.17
CA LEU A 342 0.15 -21.17 -8.94
C LEU A 342 -0.97 -21.96 -9.64
N SER A 343 -2.20 -21.91 -9.09
CA SER A 343 -3.37 -22.58 -9.66
C SER A 343 -4.02 -21.87 -10.85
N GLY A 344 -3.66 -20.62 -11.10
CA GLY A 344 -4.33 -19.76 -12.07
C GLY A 344 -3.82 -19.92 -13.52
N LYS A 345 -4.32 -19.06 -14.41
CA LYS A 345 -3.99 -19.04 -15.84
C LYS A 345 -3.64 -17.63 -16.29
N ARG A 346 -2.71 -17.52 -17.25
CA ARG A 346 -2.45 -16.25 -17.94
C ARG A 346 -3.65 -15.85 -18.79
N VAL A 347 -3.98 -14.57 -18.75
CA VAL A 347 -4.97 -13.94 -19.62
C VAL A 347 -4.21 -13.37 -20.82
N GLN A 348 -4.64 -13.74 -22.02
CA GLN A 348 -4.11 -13.12 -23.24
C GLN A 348 -4.62 -11.69 -23.32
N VAL A 349 -3.70 -10.72 -23.30
CA VAL A 349 -4.02 -9.31 -23.51
C VAL A 349 -3.70 -9.00 -24.96
N LEU A 350 -4.75 -8.91 -25.77
CA LEU A 350 -4.69 -8.63 -27.20
C LEU A 350 -4.26 -7.20 -27.49
#